data_AF-A0A6V7K4L3-F1
#
_entry.id   AF-A0A6V7K4L3-F1
#
_cell.length_a   1.000
_cell.length_b   1.000
_cell.length_c   1.000
_cell.angle_alpha   90.00
_cell.angle_beta   90.00
_cell.angle_gamma   90.00
#
_symmetry.space_group_name_H-M   'P 1'
#
loop_
_entity.id
_entity.type
_entity.pdbx_description
1 polymer ?
#
loop_
_entity_poly.entity_id
_entity_poly.type
_entity_poly.pdbx_seq_one_letter_code
_entity_poly.pdbx_strand_id
1 'polypeptide(L)'
;WVWGDHGFLRKLGVVDIAGSGTVHLVGGVSALACAIMLGPRLGRYDDGFGALPLGSPVNAILGLFVLWWGWLAFNAGSTYGVSGERWKYAARAAVSTMMGSMGGGLVGLGFSLANPRGIDILSQINGILGSLVAVTGGCFLYRTWEAVLVGMIGGCITCTMMPLVDRMRIDDPVGAFATH
;
A
#
# COMPACT_ATOMS: atom_id res chain seq x y z
N TRP A 1 0.78 -12.81 16.50
CA TRP A 1 -0.43 -13.68 16.49
C TRP A 1 -0.60 -14.47 15.21
N VAL A 2 -0.21 -13.94 14.04
CA VAL A 2 -0.38 -14.62 12.75
C VAL A 2 0.77 -15.58 12.42
N TRP A 3 2.03 -15.18 12.65
CA TRP A 3 3.18 -16.00 12.23
C TRP A 3 3.76 -16.93 13.29
N GLY A 4 3.62 -16.61 14.58
CA GLY A 4 4.15 -17.46 15.66
C GLY A 4 3.43 -18.82 15.74
N ASP A 5 4.18 -19.90 16.03
CA ASP A 5 3.67 -21.28 16.05
C ASP A 5 2.48 -21.49 16.99
N HIS A 6 2.44 -20.75 18.10
CA HIS A 6 1.36 -20.82 19.08
C HIS A 6 0.32 -19.69 18.92
N GLY A 7 0.40 -18.89 17.86
CA GLY A 7 -0.46 -17.74 17.61
C GLY A 7 -1.93 -18.13 17.39
N PHE A 8 -2.86 -17.42 18.05
CA PHE A 8 -4.28 -17.75 17.94
C PHE A 8 -4.86 -17.52 16.54
N LEU A 9 -4.48 -16.43 15.85
CA LEU A 9 -4.91 -16.19 14.46
C LEU A 9 -4.38 -17.26 13.51
N ARG A 10 -3.15 -17.76 13.74
CA ARG A 10 -2.61 -18.90 13.00
C ARG A 10 -3.45 -20.15 13.19
N LYS A 11 -3.85 -20.45 14.44
CA LYS A 11 -4.70 -21.60 14.78
C LYS A 11 -6.12 -21.49 14.18
N LEU A 12 -6.61 -20.27 13.98
CA LEU A 12 -7.88 -20.00 13.30
C LEU A 12 -7.78 -20.07 11.76
N GLY A 13 -6.59 -20.25 11.21
CA GLY A 13 -6.37 -20.37 9.76
C GLY A 13 -6.25 -19.04 9.02
N VAL A 14 -5.97 -17.93 9.71
CA VAL A 14 -5.68 -16.65 9.04
C VAL A 14 -4.44 -16.79 8.18
N VAL A 15 -4.55 -16.33 6.93
CA VAL A 15 -3.45 -16.30 5.97
C VAL A 15 -3.01 -14.85 5.77
N ASP A 16 -1.77 -14.57 6.11
CA ASP A 16 -1.08 -13.33 5.80
C ASP A 16 0.37 -13.71 5.47
N ILE A 17 0.74 -13.71 4.19
CA ILE A 17 2.02 -14.25 3.76
C ILE A 17 3.17 -13.30 4.11
N ALA A 18 3.08 -12.06 3.64
CA ALA A 18 4.17 -11.11 3.77
C ALA A 18 3.84 -9.95 4.72
N GLY A 19 2.60 -9.77 5.17
CA GLY A 19 2.27 -8.83 6.24
C GLY A 19 1.24 -7.75 5.90
N SER A 20 0.24 -7.99 5.06
CA SER A 20 -0.87 -7.03 4.90
C SER A 20 -1.57 -6.75 6.23
N GLY A 21 -1.72 -7.76 7.08
CA GLY A 21 -2.23 -7.56 8.44
C GLY A 21 -1.12 -7.19 9.40
N THR A 22 -0.07 -8.01 9.45
CA THR A 22 0.93 -7.94 10.52
C THR A 22 1.82 -6.71 10.44
N VAL A 23 2.02 -6.14 9.25
CA VAL A 23 2.85 -4.95 9.00
C VAL A 23 1.97 -3.77 8.63
N HIS A 24 1.16 -3.90 7.58
CA HIS A 24 0.43 -2.77 7.00
C HIS A 24 -0.76 -2.35 7.87
N LEU A 25 -1.72 -3.23 8.14
CA LEU A 25 -2.86 -2.89 9.02
C LEU A 25 -2.40 -2.38 10.40
N VAL A 26 -1.44 -3.05 11.04
CA VAL A 26 -0.91 -2.61 12.34
C VAL A 26 -0.27 -1.23 12.22
N GLY A 27 0.56 -1.00 11.20
CA GLY A 27 1.21 0.29 10.94
C GLY A 27 0.22 1.41 10.63
N GLY A 28 -0.75 1.15 9.74
CA GLY A 28 -1.77 2.10 9.31
C GLY A 28 -2.68 2.52 10.45
N VAL A 29 -3.20 1.57 11.23
CA VAL A 29 -4.05 1.88 12.39
C VAL A 29 -3.24 2.61 13.48
N SER A 30 -1.96 2.29 13.66
CA SER A 30 -1.09 3.03 14.57
C SER A 30 -0.87 4.47 14.09
N ALA A 31 -0.64 4.67 12.79
CA ALA A 31 -0.52 6.00 12.19
C ALA A 31 -1.80 6.82 12.36
N LEU A 32 -2.97 6.20 12.15
CA LEU A 32 -4.26 6.83 12.38
C LEU A 32 -4.43 7.28 13.83
N ALA A 33 -4.16 6.39 14.79
CA ALA A 33 -4.25 6.72 16.20
C ALA A 33 -3.33 7.89 16.57
N CYS A 34 -2.08 7.87 16.10
CA CYS A 34 -1.13 8.96 16.30
C CYS A 34 -1.62 10.28 15.69
N ALA A 35 -2.13 10.27 14.45
CA ALA A 35 -2.65 11.46 13.78
C ALA A 35 -3.85 12.07 14.51
N ILE A 36 -4.76 11.22 15.03
CA ILE A 36 -5.90 11.66 15.85
C ILE A 36 -5.42 12.29 17.16
N MET A 37 -4.46 11.65 17.84
CA MET A 37 -3.97 12.12 19.15
C MET A 37 -3.15 13.41 19.06
N LEU A 38 -2.33 13.57 18.02
CA LEU A 38 -1.53 14.77 17.79
C LEU A 38 -2.39 15.94 17.28
N GLY A 39 -3.46 15.62 16.55
CA GLY A 39 -4.27 16.61 15.84
C GLY A 39 -3.57 17.16 14.59
N PRO A 40 -4.27 18.01 13.83
CA PRO A 40 -3.76 18.53 12.56
C PRO A 40 -2.64 19.55 12.72
N ARG A 41 -1.75 19.64 11.72
CA ARG A 41 -0.76 20.73 11.63
C ARG A 41 -1.47 22.08 11.66
N LEU A 42 -0.83 23.08 12.27
CA LEU A 42 -1.36 24.43 12.38
C LEU A 42 -1.76 24.97 11.00
N GLY A 43 -3.01 25.44 10.88
CA GLY A 43 -3.57 25.99 9.64
C GLY A 43 -3.84 24.99 8.52
N ARG A 44 -3.64 23.68 8.74
CA ARG A 44 -3.79 22.63 7.70
C ARG A 44 -5.12 22.69 6.94
N TYR A 45 -6.19 23.07 7.63
CA TYR A 45 -7.56 23.05 7.12
C TYR A 45 -8.22 24.44 7.04
N ASP A 46 -7.45 25.52 7.18
CA ASP A 46 -7.98 26.88 7.12
C ASP A 46 -8.43 27.25 5.70
N ASP A 47 -7.65 26.82 4.69
CA ASP A 47 -7.93 27.00 3.27
C ASP A 47 -8.68 25.80 2.62
N GLY A 48 -9.24 24.92 3.46
CA GLY A 48 -10.01 23.75 3.05
C GLY A 48 -9.24 22.43 3.07
N PHE A 49 -9.81 21.41 2.43
CA PHE A 49 -9.34 20.01 2.49
C PHE A 49 -8.48 19.59 1.30
N GLY A 50 -8.03 20.54 0.49
CA GLY A 50 -7.17 20.24 -0.65
C GLY A 50 -5.86 19.58 -0.22
N ALA A 51 -5.31 18.74 -1.09
CA ALA A 51 -3.95 18.25 -0.94
C ALA A 51 -2.97 19.43 -0.95
N LEU A 52 -2.02 19.42 -0.02
CA LEU A 52 -0.93 20.39 0.03
C LEU A 52 0.15 20.02 -1.01
N PRO A 53 0.90 21.01 -1.54
CA PRO A 53 2.00 20.72 -2.45
C PRO A 53 3.07 19.86 -1.78
N LEU A 54 3.61 18.92 -2.55
CA LEU A 54 4.75 18.11 -2.14
C LEU A 54 5.99 18.99 -1.92
N GLY A 55 6.71 18.77 -0.82
CA GLY A 55 7.97 19.46 -0.55
C GLY A 55 9.04 19.14 -1.60
N SER A 56 9.13 17.89 -2.05
CA SER A 56 9.98 17.48 -3.18
C SER A 56 9.37 16.28 -3.93
N PRO A 57 8.75 16.52 -5.11
CA PRO A 57 8.20 15.44 -5.94
C PRO A 57 9.26 14.42 -6.38
N VAL A 58 10.49 14.87 -6.66
CA VAL A 58 11.59 14.00 -7.08
C VAL A 58 11.95 13.00 -5.98
N ASN A 59 12.04 13.46 -4.74
CA ASN A 59 12.35 12.57 -3.61
C ASN A 59 11.20 11.60 -3.33
N ALA A 60 9.95 12.03 -3.50
CA ALA A 60 8.78 11.16 -3.35
C ALA A 60 8.80 10.02 -4.39
N ILE A 61 9.09 10.33 -5.65
CA ILE A 61 9.23 9.34 -6.73
C ILE A 61 10.44 8.42 -6.48
N LEU A 62 11.58 8.95 -6.04
CA LEU A 62 12.73 8.13 -5.68
C LEU A 62 12.38 7.16 -4.54
N GLY A 63 11.67 7.64 -3.51
CA GLY A 63 11.15 6.84 -2.42
C GLY A 63 10.24 5.72 -2.91
N LEU A 64 9.32 6.02 -3.84
CA LEU A 64 8.49 5.01 -4.50
C LEU A 64 9.34 3.92 -5.15
N PHE A 65 10.35 4.26 -5.95
CA PHE A 65 11.19 3.26 -6.62
C PHE A 65 11.98 2.38 -5.65
N VAL A 66 12.51 2.98 -4.57
CA VAL A 66 13.21 2.24 -3.51
C VAL A 66 12.26 1.26 -2.81
N LEU A 67 11.06 1.72 -2.44
CA LEU A 67 10.04 0.88 -1.82
C LEU A 67 9.56 -0.21 -2.77
N TRP A 68 9.32 0.12 -4.04
CA TRP A 68 8.82 -0.82 -5.04
C TRP A 68 9.82 -1.95 -5.32
N TRP A 69 11.11 -1.61 -5.45
CA TRP A 69 12.18 -2.60 -5.56
C TRP A 69 12.34 -3.42 -4.28
N GLY A 70 12.31 -2.78 -3.11
CA GLY A 70 12.34 -3.45 -1.82
C GLY A 70 11.16 -4.42 -1.65
N TRP A 71 9.99 -4.10 -2.20
CA TRP A 71 8.78 -4.92 -2.10
C TRP A 71 8.89 -6.25 -2.81
N LEU A 72 9.67 -6.33 -3.90
CA LEU A 72 9.99 -7.59 -4.55
C LEU A 72 10.70 -8.54 -3.58
N ALA A 73 11.72 -8.03 -2.89
CA ALA A 73 12.45 -8.79 -1.89
C ALA A 73 11.56 -9.12 -0.68
N PHE A 74 10.71 -8.18 -0.26
CA PHE A 74 9.75 -8.36 0.84
C PHE A 74 8.81 -9.53 0.57
N ASN A 75 8.11 -9.52 -0.57
CA ASN A 75 7.13 -10.56 -0.90
C ASN A 75 7.77 -11.89 -1.30
N ALA A 76 8.83 -11.88 -2.11
CA ALA A 76 9.51 -13.12 -2.50
C ALA A 76 10.26 -13.76 -1.32
N GLY A 77 10.84 -12.95 -0.44
CA GLY A 77 11.54 -13.39 0.76
C GLY A 77 10.63 -14.08 1.78
N SER A 78 9.36 -13.69 1.85
CA SER A 78 8.34 -14.32 2.73
C SER A 78 7.95 -15.75 2.35
N THR A 79 8.62 -16.34 1.36
CA THR A 79 8.54 -17.77 1.05
C THR A 79 9.56 -18.62 1.82
N TYR A 80 10.42 -17.97 2.63
CA TYR A 80 11.40 -18.61 3.51
C TYR A 80 12.40 -19.52 2.78
N GLY A 81 12.87 -19.07 1.62
CA GLY A 81 14.00 -19.66 0.90
C GLY A 81 13.66 -20.14 -0.52
N VAL A 82 14.70 -20.60 -1.22
CA VAL A 82 14.61 -21.03 -2.63
C VAL A 82 14.90 -22.53 -2.83
N SER A 83 15.35 -23.22 -1.78
CA SER A 83 15.68 -24.65 -1.83
C SER A 83 14.44 -25.52 -2.08
N GLY A 84 14.66 -26.66 -2.75
CA GLY A 84 13.58 -27.57 -3.13
C GLY A 84 12.62 -26.90 -4.11
N GLU A 85 11.31 -26.94 -3.79
CA GLU A 85 10.25 -26.37 -4.64
C GLU A 85 9.89 -24.91 -4.27
N ARG A 86 10.54 -24.32 -3.25
CA ARG A 86 10.15 -23.00 -2.73
C ARG A 86 10.44 -21.86 -3.69
N TRP A 87 11.41 -22.00 -4.60
CA TRP A 87 11.68 -21.02 -5.65
C TRP A 87 10.45 -20.72 -6.52
N LYS A 88 9.54 -21.68 -6.70
CA LYS A 88 8.29 -21.48 -7.45
C LYS A 88 7.37 -20.49 -6.75
N TYR A 89 7.28 -20.56 -5.42
CA TYR A 89 6.50 -19.59 -4.64
C TYR A 89 7.18 -18.22 -4.67
N ALA A 90 8.50 -18.16 -4.53
CA ALA A 90 9.24 -16.89 -4.57
C ALA A 90 9.06 -16.18 -5.93
N ALA A 91 9.15 -16.93 -7.03
CA ALA A 91 8.91 -16.41 -8.37
C ALA A 91 7.46 -15.94 -8.55
N ARG A 92 6.48 -16.71 -8.07
CA ARG A 92 5.06 -16.31 -8.10
C ARG A 92 4.79 -15.05 -7.27
N ALA A 93 5.41 -14.93 -6.10
CA ALA A 93 5.32 -13.73 -5.27
C ALA A 93 5.86 -12.49 -5.99
N ALA A 94 7.03 -12.60 -6.62
CA ALA A 94 7.62 -11.51 -7.41
C ALA A 94 6.70 -11.09 -8.57
N VAL A 95 6.19 -12.06 -9.34
CA VAL A 95 5.26 -11.78 -10.46
C VAL A 95 3.98 -11.10 -9.96
N SER A 96 3.33 -11.64 -8.93
CA SER A 96 2.09 -11.04 -8.40
C SER A 96 2.32 -9.65 -7.82
N THR A 97 3.50 -9.39 -7.24
CA THR A 97 3.86 -8.05 -6.75
C THR A 97 3.92 -7.04 -7.88
N MET A 98 4.56 -7.39 -9.00
CA MET A 98 4.63 -6.51 -10.17
C MET A 98 3.26 -6.34 -10.84
N MET A 99 2.50 -7.42 -11.01
CA MET A 99 1.16 -7.35 -11.60
C MET A 99 0.18 -6.55 -10.71
N GLY A 100 0.30 -6.68 -9.40
CA GLY A 100 -0.41 -5.85 -8.43
C GLY A 100 -0.08 -4.38 -8.58
N SER A 101 1.22 -4.04 -8.59
CA SER A 101 1.66 -2.66 -8.80
C SER A 101 1.22 -2.06 -10.13
N MET A 102 1.13 -2.87 -11.20
CA MET A 102 0.55 -2.44 -12.47
C MET A 102 -0.93 -2.09 -12.30
N GLY A 103 -1.72 -2.93 -11.61
CA GLY A 103 -3.12 -2.64 -11.31
C GLY A 103 -3.30 -1.34 -10.52
N GLY A 104 -2.52 -1.14 -9.46
CA GLY A 104 -2.50 0.11 -8.69
C GLY A 104 -2.07 1.32 -9.51
N GLY A 105 -1.06 1.13 -10.37
CA GLY A 105 -0.57 2.17 -11.26
C GLY A 105 -1.60 2.60 -12.31
N LEU A 106 -2.41 1.67 -12.84
CA LEU A 106 -3.53 1.99 -13.73
C LEU A 106 -4.61 2.80 -13.01
N VAL A 107 -4.87 2.50 -11.73
CA VAL A 107 -5.81 3.29 -10.92
C VAL A 107 -5.26 4.70 -10.67
N GLY A 108 -3.99 4.82 -10.27
CA GLY A 108 -3.33 6.12 -10.11
C GLY A 108 -3.36 6.97 -11.39
N LEU A 109 -3.17 6.33 -12.55
CA LEU A 109 -3.32 6.97 -13.85
C LEU A 109 -4.78 7.36 -14.13
N GLY A 110 -5.76 6.52 -13.78
CA GLY A 110 -7.18 6.84 -13.92
C GLY A 110 -7.59 8.10 -13.12
N PHE A 111 -7.15 8.20 -11.87
CA PHE A 111 -7.34 9.39 -11.04
C PHE A 111 -6.64 10.62 -11.63
N SER A 112 -5.43 10.42 -12.17
CA SER A 112 -4.68 11.46 -12.88
C SER A 112 -5.37 11.94 -14.15
N LEU A 113 -5.98 11.06 -14.93
CA LEU A 113 -6.71 11.42 -16.16
C LEU A 113 -8.01 12.17 -15.85
N ALA A 114 -8.61 11.94 -14.68
CA ALA A 114 -9.76 12.70 -14.20
C ALA A 114 -9.35 14.10 -13.67
N ASN A 115 -8.06 14.38 -13.50
CA ASN A 115 -7.55 15.67 -13.06
C ASN A 115 -7.31 16.60 -14.26
N PRO A 116 -8.04 17.73 -14.39
CA PRO A 116 -7.85 18.68 -15.49
C PRO A 116 -6.45 19.31 -15.54
N ARG A 117 -5.68 19.21 -14.44
CA ARG A 117 -4.33 19.78 -14.31
C ARG A 117 -3.22 18.83 -14.78
N GLY A 118 -3.58 17.67 -15.31
CA GLY A 118 -2.64 16.66 -15.81
C GLY A 118 -2.33 15.58 -14.78
N ILE A 119 -1.18 14.93 -14.93
CA ILE A 119 -0.82 13.75 -14.12
C ILE A 119 -0.59 14.15 -12.67
N ASP A 120 -1.35 13.54 -11.76
CA ASP A 120 -1.16 13.70 -10.33
C ASP A 120 -0.18 12.65 -9.79
N ILE A 121 1.02 13.13 -9.47
CA ILE A 121 2.11 12.30 -8.94
C ILE A 121 1.70 11.60 -7.65
N LEU A 122 0.91 12.25 -6.79
CA LEU A 122 0.46 11.66 -5.52
C LEU A 122 -0.47 10.47 -5.77
N SER A 123 -1.48 10.63 -6.63
CA SER A 123 -2.35 9.52 -7.03
C SER A 123 -1.56 8.35 -7.63
N GLN A 124 -0.50 8.63 -8.40
CA GLN A 124 0.35 7.59 -8.99
C GLN A 124 1.16 6.83 -7.94
N ILE A 125 1.82 7.55 -7.02
CA ILE A 125 2.61 6.97 -5.93
C ILE A 125 1.70 6.13 -5.04
N ASN A 126 0.60 6.70 -4.58
CA ASN A 126 -0.29 6.07 -3.61
C ASN A 126 -1.08 4.91 -4.22
N GLY A 127 -1.47 4.99 -5.50
CA GLY A 127 -2.06 3.87 -6.21
C GLY A 127 -1.13 2.66 -6.27
N ILE A 128 0.16 2.88 -6.59
CA ILE A 128 1.16 1.81 -6.60
C ILE A 128 1.41 1.28 -5.18
N LEU A 129 1.67 2.14 -4.19
CA LEU A 129 1.94 1.70 -2.82
C LEU A 129 0.75 0.94 -2.20
N GLY A 130 -0.47 1.46 -2.33
CA GLY A 130 -1.68 0.79 -1.83
C GLY A 130 -1.92 -0.57 -2.48
N SER A 131 -1.60 -0.70 -3.77
CA SER A 131 -1.68 -1.98 -4.47
C SER A 131 -0.63 -3.00 -3.99
N LEU A 132 0.59 -2.53 -3.69
CA LEU A 132 1.65 -3.36 -3.12
C LEU A 132 1.25 -3.87 -1.73
N VAL A 133 0.65 -3.01 -0.90
CA VAL A 133 0.07 -3.40 0.39
C VAL A 133 -1.01 -4.47 0.22
N ALA A 134 -1.94 -4.31 -0.72
CA ALA A 134 -3.03 -5.26 -0.91
C ALA A 134 -2.56 -6.65 -1.37
N VAL A 135 -1.60 -6.73 -2.29
CA VAL A 135 -1.10 -8.03 -2.79
C VAL A 135 -0.21 -8.77 -1.78
N THR A 136 0.33 -8.08 -0.78
CA THR A 136 1.26 -8.62 0.22
C THR A 136 0.68 -9.82 1.00
N GLY A 137 -0.60 -9.80 1.35
CA GLY A 137 -1.23 -10.84 2.16
C GLY A 137 -1.34 -12.19 1.45
N GLY A 138 -1.43 -12.17 0.12
CA GLY A 138 -1.63 -13.35 -0.73
C GLY A 138 -0.58 -13.54 -1.82
N CYS A 139 0.61 -12.94 -1.68
CA CYS A 139 1.50 -12.65 -2.81
C CYS A 139 1.87 -13.86 -3.69
N PHE A 140 2.02 -15.08 -3.16
CA PHE A 140 2.24 -16.28 -3.99
C PHE A 140 0.99 -17.13 -4.26
N LEU A 141 -0.16 -16.78 -3.69
CA LEU A 141 -1.41 -17.51 -3.84
C LEU A 141 -2.16 -17.09 -5.11
N TYR A 142 -2.10 -15.81 -5.44
CA TYR A 142 -2.80 -15.25 -6.59
C TYR A 142 -2.31 -15.83 -7.91
N ARG A 143 -3.24 -15.92 -8.87
CA ARG A 143 -2.93 -16.00 -10.29
C ARG A 143 -2.56 -14.60 -10.78
N THR A 144 -1.81 -14.55 -11.87
CA THR A 144 -1.30 -13.31 -12.46
C THR A 144 -2.39 -12.25 -12.68
N TRP A 145 -3.56 -12.65 -13.19
CA TRP A 145 -4.69 -11.73 -13.43
C TRP A 145 -5.41 -11.31 -12.13
N GLU A 146 -5.49 -12.21 -11.14
CA GLU A 146 -6.07 -11.91 -9.82
C GLU A 146 -5.25 -10.85 -9.10
N ALA A 147 -3.92 -10.93 -9.20
CA ALA A 147 -3.02 -9.95 -8.61
C ALA A 147 -3.26 -8.53 -9.16
N VAL A 148 -3.56 -8.39 -10.46
CA VAL A 148 -3.92 -7.09 -11.06
C VAL A 148 -5.18 -6.54 -10.42
N LEU A 149 -6.23 -7.36 -10.27
CA LEU A 149 -7.50 -6.93 -9.67
C LEU A 149 -7.34 -6.56 -8.19
N VAL A 150 -6.62 -7.38 -7.41
CA VAL A 150 -6.31 -7.07 -6.01
C VAL A 150 -5.54 -5.75 -5.93
N GLY A 151 -4.58 -5.54 -6.82
CA GLY A 151 -3.84 -4.29 -6.92
C GLY A 151 -4.70 -3.09 -7.26
N MET A 152 -5.62 -3.22 -8.23
CA MET A 152 -6.58 -2.15 -8.57
C MET A 152 -7.49 -1.82 -7.38
N ILE A 153 -8.00 -2.83 -6.68
CA ILE A 153 -8.85 -2.61 -5.50
C ILE A 153 -8.07 -1.88 -4.40
N GLY A 154 -6.85 -2.35 -4.09
CA GLY A 154 -5.97 -1.70 -3.10
C GLY A 154 -5.64 -0.25 -3.47
N GLY A 155 -5.19 -0.01 -4.70
CA GLY A 155 -4.88 1.34 -5.18
C GLY A 155 -6.11 2.27 -5.16
N CYS A 156 -7.30 1.75 -5.50
CA CYS A 156 -8.54 2.53 -5.48
C CYS A 156 -8.95 2.91 -4.06
N ILE A 157 -8.88 1.97 -3.11
CA ILE A 157 -9.14 2.23 -1.70
C ILE A 157 -8.19 3.31 -1.19
N THR A 158 -6.88 3.19 -1.46
CA THR A 158 -5.90 4.18 -1.00
C THR A 158 -6.14 5.56 -1.59
N CYS A 159 -6.34 5.69 -2.91
CA CYS A 159 -6.59 6.96 -3.57
C CYS A 159 -7.89 7.64 -3.11
N THR A 160 -8.93 6.87 -2.76
CA THR A 160 -10.20 7.40 -2.26
C THR A 160 -10.19 7.69 -0.76
N MET A 161 -9.46 6.91 0.02
CA MET A 161 -9.43 7.04 1.48
C MET A 161 -8.68 8.30 1.92
N MET A 162 -7.57 8.67 1.29
CA MET A 162 -6.82 9.89 1.65
C MET A 162 -7.69 11.17 1.74
N PRO A 163 -8.43 11.56 0.69
CA PRO A 163 -9.27 12.76 0.78
C PRO A 163 -10.44 12.59 1.77
N LEU A 164 -10.87 11.36 2.08
CA LEU A 164 -11.87 11.12 3.12
C LEU A 164 -11.29 11.35 4.52
N VAL A 165 -10.06 10.91 4.77
CA VAL A 165 -9.33 11.14 6.03
C VAL A 165 -9.11 12.63 6.26
N ASP A 166 -8.74 13.38 5.22
CA ASP A 166 -8.65 14.84 5.30
C ASP A 166 -10.01 15.49 5.64
N ARG A 167 -11.11 15.02 5.04
CA ARG A 167 -12.48 15.51 5.37
C ARG A 167 -12.89 15.22 6.81
N MET A 168 -12.31 14.20 7.44
CA MET A 168 -12.47 13.91 8.87
C MET A 168 -11.60 14.81 9.76
N ARG A 169 -10.86 15.76 9.18
CA ARG A 169 -9.90 16.64 9.86
C ARG A 169 -8.76 15.86 10.54
N ILE A 170 -8.39 14.72 9.97
CA ILE A 170 -7.25 13.91 10.42
C ILE A 170 -6.10 14.18 9.45
N ASP A 171 -5.07 14.84 9.94
CA ASP A 171 -3.93 15.23 9.11
C ASP A 171 -2.89 14.12 9.06
N ASP A 172 -2.95 13.33 8.00
CA ASP A 172 -1.96 12.30 7.67
C ASP A 172 -1.12 12.79 6.46
N PRO A 173 0.05 13.42 6.69
CA PRO A 173 0.77 14.14 5.65
C PRO A 173 1.24 13.29 4.47
N VAL A 174 1.37 11.97 4.69
CA VAL A 174 1.88 11.02 3.69
C VAL A 174 0.81 10.00 3.29
N GLY A 175 -0.39 10.06 3.86
CA GLY A 175 -1.44 9.08 3.64
C GLY A 175 -1.05 7.68 4.15
N ALA A 176 -0.31 7.59 5.26
CA ALA A 176 0.13 6.33 5.85
C ALA A 176 -1.05 5.41 6.18
N PHE A 177 -2.10 5.90 6.83
CA PHE A 177 -3.28 5.10 7.17
C PHE A 177 -4.08 4.68 5.92
N ALA A 178 -4.16 5.54 4.91
CA ALA A 178 -4.89 5.21 3.69
C ALA A 178 -4.15 4.16 2.83
N THR A 179 -2.82 4.15 2.90
CA THR A 179 -1.97 3.24 2.12
C THR A 179 -1.79 1.89 2.80
N HIS A 180 -1.62 1.89 4.13
CA HIS A 180 -1.29 0.72 4.94
C HIS A 180 -2.52 0.15 5.66
#